data_AF-A0A9Q9UVX9-F1
#
_entry.id   AF-A0A9Q9UVX9-F1
#
_cell.length_a   1.000
_cell.length_b   1.000
_cell.length_c   1.000
_cell.angle_alpha   90.00
_cell.angle_beta   90.00
_cell.angle_gamma   90.00
#
_symmetry.space_group_name_H-M   'P 1'
#
loop_
_entity.id
_entity.type
_entity.pdbx_description
1 polymer ?
#
loop_
_entity_poly.entity_id
_entity_poly.type
_entity_poly.pdbx_seq_one_letter_code
_entity_poly.pdbx_strand_id
1 'polypeptide(L)' 'MNFLIDYNLTGDAVLFWGTLSAEGWLELLPIRFFTFQDYYNL' A
#
# COMPACT_ATOMS: atom_id res chain seq x y z
N MET A 1 -1.21 3.67 -9.26
CA MET A 1 -0.16 2.66 -9.09
C MET A 1 -0.65 1.63 -8.09
N ASN A 2 -0.55 0.37 -8.49
CA ASN A 2 -1.09 -0.76 -7.75
C ASN A 2 0.07 -1.61 -7.26
N PHE A 3 0.18 -1.77 -5.95
CA PHE A 3 1.24 -2.54 -5.31
C PHE A 3 0.63 -3.72 -4.57
N LEU A 4 1.00 -4.91 -5.03
CA LEU A 4 0.70 -6.15 -4.33
C LEU A 4 1.73 -6.34 -3.22
N ILE A 5 1.26 -6.40 -1.98
CA ILE A 5 2.10 -6.53 -0.79
C ILE A 5 2.18 -7.98 -0.38
N ASP A 6 3.40 -8.48 -0.25
CA ASP A 6 3.67 -9.79 0.34
C ASP A 6 3.31 -9.77 1.84
N TYR A 7 2.77 -10.87 2.34
CA TYR A 7 2.33 -10.98 3.73
C TYR A 7 3.43 -10.63 4.74
N ASN A 8 4.68 -11.05 4.48
CA ASN A 8 5.81 -10.79 5.37
C ASN A 8 6.29 -9.34 5.34
N LEU A 9 5.84 -8.56 4.35
CA LEU A 9 6.19 -7.14 4.18
C LEU A 9 5.08 -6.20 4.66
N THR A 10 4.00 -6.70 5.26
CA THR A 10 2.86 -5.88 5.66
C THR A 10 3.27 -4.75 6.63
N GLY A 11 4.20 -5.02 7.55
CA GLY A 11 4.74 -4.01 8.46
C GLY A 11 5.53 -2.91 7.75
N ASP A 12 6.43 -3.29 6.86
CA ASP A 12 7.23 -2.34 6.07
C ASP A 12 6.35 -1.50 5.12
N ALA A 13 5.30 -2.11 4.58
CA ALA A 13 4.32 -1.44 3.73
C ALA A 13 3.57 -0.33 4.49
N VAL A 14 3.28 -0.51 5.79
CA VAL A 14 2.66 0.54 6.61
C VAL A 14 3.61 1.73 6.78
N LEU A 15 4.90 1.47 7.07
CA LEU A 15 5.90 2.53 7.19
C LEU A 15 6.06 3.29 5.87
N PHE A 16 6.17 2.56 4.76
CA PHE A 16 6.31 3.16 3.44
C PHE A 16 5.08 3.98 3.05
N TRP A 17 3.87 3.49 3.36
CA TRP A 17 2.63 4.23 3.15
C TRP A 17 2.59 5.54 3.94
N GLY A 18 3.04 5.50 5.20
CA GLY A 18 3.18 6.70 6.03
C GLY A 18 4.10 7.75 5.40
N THR A 19 5.26 7.32 4.88
CA THR A 19 6.20 8.20 4.17
C THR A 19 5.57 8.80 2.91
N LEU A 20 4.91 7.98 2.08
CA LEU A 20 4.22 8.48 0.88
C LEU A 20 3.16 9.53 1.21
N SER A 21 2.39 9.31 2.28
CA SER A 21 1.39 10.27 2.75
C SER A 21 2.02 11.55 3.29
N ALA A 22 3.10 11.46 4.07
CA ALA A 22 3.77 12.61 4.65
C ALA A 22 4.41 13.52 3.58
N GLU A 23 4.90 12.91 2.50
CA GLU A 23 5.54 13.60 1.38
C GLU A 23 4.54 14.04 0.28
N GLY A 24 3.22 13.86 0.51
CA GLY A 24 2.17 14.39 -0.37
C GLY A 24 1.95 13.59 -1.66
N TRP A 25 2.40 12.33 -1.73
CA TRP A 25 2.29 11.53 -2.96
C TRP A 25 0.87 11.07 -3.25
N LEU A 26 0.05 10.87 -2.20
CA LEU A 26 -1.30 10.33 -2.33
C LEU A 26 -2.28 11.35 -2.95
N GLU A 27 -1.99 12.64 -2.82
CA GLU A 27 -2.72 13.74 -3.44
C GLU A 27 -2.36 13.93 -4.92
N LEU A 28 -1.17 13.51 -5.31
CA LEU A 28 -0.63 13.69 -6.66
C LEU A 28 -0.96 12.51 -7.59
N LEU A 29 -0.92 11.29 -7.06
CA LEU A 29 -1.10 10.06 -7.83
C LEU A 29 -2.00 9.08 -7.08
N PRO A 30 -2.93 8.39 -7.77
CA PRO A 30 -3.70 7.34 -7.14
C PRO A 30 -2.76 6.16 -6.85
N ILE A 31 -2.49 5.88 -5.58
CA ILE A 31 -1.68 4.74 -5.13
C ILE A 31 -2.56 3.81 -4.32
N ARG A 32 -2.44 2.50 -4.55
CA ARG A 32 -3.18 1.48 -3.79
C ARG A 32 -2.27 0.32 -3.43
N PHE A 33 -2.25 -0.01 -2.16
CA PHE A 33 -1.65 -1.24 -1.65
C PHE A 33 -2.76 -2.25 -1.42
N PHE A 34 -2.52 -3.51 -1.78
CA PHE A 34 -3.44 -4.61 -1.53
C PHE A 34 -2.65 -5.90 -1.32
N THR A 35 -3.27 -6.84 -0.63
CA THR A 35 -2.74 -8.17 -0.35
C THR A 35 -3.52 -9.21 -1.15
N PHE A 36 -3.01 -10.45 -1.23
CA PHE A 36 -3.80 -11.55 -1.77
C PHE A 36 -5.08 -11.81 -0.96
N GLN A 37 -5.05 -11.55 0.35
CA GLN A 37 -6.20 -11.75 1.22
C GLN A 37 -7.36 -10.79 0.87
N ASP A 38 -7.05 -9.59 0.39
CA ASP A 38 -8.04 -8.63 -0.11
C ASP A 38 -8.76 -9.13 -1.37
N TYR A 39 -8.13 -10.01 -2.16
CA TYR A 39 -8.76 -10.63 -3.34
C TYR A 39 -9.69 -11.79 -3.00
N TYR A 40 -9.43 -12.53 -1.93
CA TYR A 40 -10.25 -13.68 -1.51
C TYR A 40 -11.43 -13.29 -0.61
N ASN A 41 -11.47 -12.04 -0.13
CA ASN A 41 -12.57 -11.49 0.67
C ASN A 41 -13.57 -10.66 -0.16
N LEU A 42 -13.47 -10.73 -1.49
CA LEU A 42 -14.45 -10.22 -2.48
C LEU A 42 -15.25 -11.40 -3.06
#